data_AF-A0A4T2GTL8-F1
#
_entry.id   AF-A0A4T2GTL8-F1
#
_cell.length_a   1.000
_cell.length_b   1.000
_cell.length_c   1.000
_cell.angle_alpha   90.00
_cell.angle_beta   90.00
_cell.angle_gamma   90.00
#
_symmetry.space_group_name_H-M   'P 1'
#
loop_
_entity.id
_entity.type
_entity.pdbx_description
1 polymer ?
#
loop_
_entity_poly.entity_id
_entity_poly.type
_entity_poly.pdbx_seq_one_letter_code
_entity_poly.pdbx_strand_id
1 'polypeptide(L)'
;MFVCKKRLVLFTRLLFLSIGGMMMFNFHRMSEEEKLQVQIRNEQERMALYAVNHYEGIEKIEFVNFEKDNKTGTWDSDAIINDKFHVTFVSWGEDDITINGGKSQIGDYLVPKVATTVTEISDIQVKYYKELP
;
A
#
# COMPACT_ATOMS: atom_id res chain seq x y z
N MET A 1 -48.85 6.27 9.31
CA MET A 1 -47.78 5.39 8.75
C MET A 1 -46.40 6.08 8.60
N PHE A 2 -46.12 7.20 9.27
CA PHE A 2 -44.82 7.89 9.18
C PHE A 2 -43.86 7.63 10.38
N VAL A 3 -44.39 7.15 11.51
CA VAL A 3 -43.63 6.98 12.76
C VAL A 3 -42.69 5.76 12.71
N CYS A 4 -43.13 4.64 12.13
CA CYS A 4 -42.31 3.42 12.04
C CYS A 4 -41.08 3.59 11.14
N LYS A 5 -41.23 4.31 10.01
CA LYS A 5 -40.12 4.61 9.07
C LYS A 5 -39.06 5.52 9.71
N LYS A 6 -39.47 6.53 10.49
CA LYS A 6 -38.56 7.44 11.20
C LYS A 6 -37.76 6.74 12.31
N ARG A 7 -38.39 5.82 13.07
CA ARG A 7 -37.70 5.01 14.09
C ARG A 7 -36.73 4.01 13.48
N LEU A 8 -37.09 3.39 12.35
CA LEU A 8 -36.20 2.48 11.62
C LEU A 8 -34.91 3.18 11.17
N VAL A 9 -35.02 4.39 10.59
CA VAL A 9 -33.86 5.20 10.16
C VAL A 9 -32.96 5.60 11.34
N LEU A 10 -33.52 5.89 12.51
CA LEU A 10 -32.76 6.18 13.73
C LEU A 10 -31.94 4.97 14.19
N PHE A 11 -32.53 3.77 14.19
CA PHE A 11 -31.82 2.54 14.55
C PHE A 11 -30.68 2.22 13.57
N THR A 12 -30.89 2.43 12.27
CA THR A 12 -29.82 2.24 11.28
C THR A 12 -28.66 3.21 11.51
N ARG A 13 -28.94 4.48 11.82
CA ARG A 13 -27.91 5.49 12.13
C ARG A 13 -27.11 5.14 13.39
N LEU A 14 -27.77 4.67 14.46
CA LEU A 14 -27.11 4.21 15.69
C LEU A 14 -26.22 2.98 15.47
N LEU A 15 -26.61 2.07 14.57
CA LEU A 15 -25.80 0.92 14.19
C LEU A 15 -24.51 1.36 13.47
N PHE A 16 -24.59 2.27 12.50
CA PHE A 16 -23.39 2.78 11.82
C PHE A 16 -22.47 3.58 12.74
N LEU A 17 -23.01 4.35 13.68
CA LEU A 17 -22.22 5.08 14.68
C LEU A 17 -21.46 4.15 15.63
N SER A 18 -22.07 3.04 16.04
CA SER A 18 -21.41 2.06 16.91
C SER A 18 -20.32 1.27 16.18
N ILE A 19 -20.52 0.90 14.92
CA ILE A 19 -19.48 0.27 14.08
C ILE A 19 -18.29 1.23 13.88
N GLY A 20 -18.56 2.49 13.50
CA GLY A 20 -17.51 3.50 13.33
C GLY A 20 -16.76 3.79 14.64
N GLY A 21 -17.48 3.88 15.77
CA GLY A 21 -16.89 4.05 17.09
C GLY A 21 -16.01 2.88 17.52
N MET A 22 -16.42 1.63 17.25
CA MET A 22 -15.60 0.44 17.52
C MET A 22 -14.32 0.42 16.68
N MET A 23 -14.38 0.81 15.40
CA MET A 23 -13.18 0.91 14.56
C MET A 23 -12.18 1.96 15.10
N MET A 24 -12.66 3.17 15.41
CA MET A 24 -11.79 4.22 15.99
C MET A 24 -11.20 3.81 17.33
N PHE A 25 -11.99 3.15 18.18
CA PHE A 25 -11.53 2.67 19.49
C PHE A 25 -10.48 1.56 19.40
N ASN A 26 -10.64 0.62 18.45
CA ASN A 26 -9.65 -0.43 18.19
C ASN A 26 -8.34 0.14 17.64
N PHE A 27 -8.39 1.12 16.72
CA PHE A 27 -7.19 1.79 16.21
C PHE A 27 -6.45 2.58 17.31
N HIS A 28 -7.17 3.18 18.25
CA HIS A 28 -6.57 3.87 19.40
C HIS A 28 -5.88 2.90 20.39
N ARG A 29 -6.35 1.65 20.47
CA ARG A 29 -5.76 0.60 21.32
C ARG A 29 -4.54 -0.11 20.71
N MET A 30 -4.30 0.09 19.43
CA MET A 30 -3.19 -0.50 18.69
C MET A 30 -1.86 0.05 19.22
N SER A 31 -0.84 -0.82 19.39
CA SER A 31 0.50 -0.34 19.77
C SER A 31 1.09 0.53 18.65
N GLU A 32 2.08 1.37 18.98
CA GLU A 32 2.76 2.17 17.96
C GLU A 32 3.45 1.28 16.91
N GLU A 33 3.97 0.11 17.31
CA GLU A 33 4.53 -0.90 16.42
C GLU A 33 3.48 -1.47 15.46
N GLU A 34 2.30 -1.85 15.96
CA GLU A 34 1.22 -2.36 15.13
C GLU A 34 0.72 -1.30 14.13
N LYS A 35 0.62 -0.03 14.55
CA LYS A 35 0.26 1.08 13.65
C LYS A 35 1.32 1.29 12.57
N LEU A 36 2.60 1.17 12.93
CA LEU A 36 3.71 1.27 11.99
C LEU A 36 3.67 0.14 10.97
N GLN A 37 3.45 -1.10 11.42
CA GLN A 37 3.32 -2.27 10.55
C GLN A 37 2.15 -2.13 9.56
N VAL A 38 1.02 -1.59 9.99
CA VAL A 38 -0.12 -1.29 9.10
C VAL A 38 0.27 -0.23 8.06
N GLN A 39 0.97 0.84 8.46
CA GLN A 39 1.45 1.87 7.52
C GLN A 39 2.43 1.29 6.50
N ILE A 40 3.42 0.53 6.96
CA ILE A 40 4.41 -0.16 6.11
C ILE A 40 3.71 -1.07 5.11
N ARG A 41 2.70 -1.83 5.56
CA ARG A 41 1.94 -2.73 4.69
C ARG A 41 1.18 -1.96 3.61
N ASN A 42 0.46 -0.91 3.99
CA ASN A 42 -0.31 -0.09 3.05
C ASN A 42 0.60 0.56 2.01
N GLU A 43 1.77 1.03 2.43
CA GLU A 43 2.69 1.72 1.53
C GLU A 43 3.38 0.74 0.56
N GLN A 44 3.72 -0.47 1.00
CA GLN A 44 4.15 -1.54 0.10
C GLN A 44 3.07 -1.91 -0.93
N GLU A 45 1.80 -1.93 -0.54
CA GLU A 45 0.68 -2.17 -1.47
C GLU A 45 0.56 -1.04 -2.51
N ARG A 46 0.72 0.23 -2.09
CA ARG A 46 0.75 1.39 -3.01
C ARG A 46 1.93 1.32 -3.99
N MET A 47 3.12 1.00 -3.51
CA MET A 47 4.32 0.84 -4.36
C MET A 47 4.16 -0.30 -5.36
N ALA A 48 3.60 -1.43 -4.93
CA ALA A 48 3.34 -2.57 -5.83
C ALA A 48 2.29 -2.21 -6.90
N LEU A 49 1.19 -1.53 -6.51
CA LEU A 49 0.17 -1.04 -7.44
C LEU A 49 0.76 -0.04 -8.44
N TYR A 50 1.64 0.85 -7.98
CA TYR A 50 2.33 1.80 -8.84
C TYR A 50 3.14 1.07 -9.91
N ALA A 51 3.96 0.09 -9.53
CA ALA A 51 4.76 -0.68 -10.48
C ALA A 51 3.90 -1.41 -11.51
N VAL A 52 2.84 -2.10 -11.07
CA VAL A 52 1.89 -2.79 -11.95
C VAL A 52 1.22 -1.83 -12.92
N ASN A 53 0.94 -0.58 -12.52
CA ASN A 53 0.28 0.38 -13.38
C ASN A 53 1.22 1.09 -14.36
N HIS A 54 2.51 1.20 -14.07
CA HIS A 54 3.45 2.00 -14.85
C HIS A 54 4.46 1.19 -15.65
N TYR A 55 4.60 -0.12 -15.40
CA TYR A 55 5.57 -0.96 -16.09
C TYR A 55 4.93 -2.22 -16.69
N GLU A 56 5.54 -2.71 -17.76
CA GLU A 56 5.15 -3.95 -18.43
C GLU A 56 5.69 -5.19 -17.72
N GLY A 57 4.94 -6.28 -17.79
CA GLY A 57 5.43 -7.61 -17.42
C GLY A 57 5.77 -7.78 -15.93
N ILE A 58 5.19 -7.00 -15.02
CA ILE A 58 5.35 -7.22 -13.58
C ILE A 58 4.63 -8.51 -13.19
N GLU A 59 5.36 -9.50 -12.70
CA GLU A 59 4.84 -10.80 -12.25
C GLU A 59 5.15 -11.04 -10.76
N LYS A 60 6.28 -10.51 -10.27
CA LYS A 60 6.72 -10.65 -8.89
C LYS A 60 7.41 -9.39 -8.38
N ILE A 61 7.14 -9.03 -7.14
CA ILE A 61 7.84 -7.96 -6.40
C ILE A 61 8.26 -8.51 -5.04
N GLU A 62 9.54 -8.40 -4.72
CA GLU A 62 10.08 -8.72 -3.40
C GLU A 62 10.70 -7.46 -2.77
N PHE A 63 10.06 -6.96 -1.71
CA PHE A 63 10.61 -5.85 -0.93
C PHE A 63 11.73 -6.36 -0.02
N VAL A 64 12.88 -5.70 -0.10
CA VAL A 64 14.13 -6.08 0.60
C VAL A 64 14.25 -5.36 1.93
N ASN A 65 13.89 -4.08 1.95
CA ASN A 65 13.86 -3.22 3.14
C ASN A 65 12.69 -2.25 3.04
N PHE A 66 12.42 -1.51 4.12
CA PHE A 66 11.40 -0.46 4.13
C PHE A 66 11.75 0.55 5.21
N GLU A 67 11.98 1.81 4.84
CA GLU A 67 12.37 2.87 5.77
C GLU A 67 11.46 4.09 5.60
N LYS A 68 11.28 4.82 6.71
CA LYS A 68 10.61 6.12 6.74
C LYS A 68 11.59 7.18 7.19
N ASP A 69 11.80 8.20 6.36
CA ASP A 69 12.44 9.42 6.82
C ASP A 69 11.47 10.21 7.71
N ASN A 70 11.77 10.28 9.00
CA ASN A 70 10.91 10.97 9.98
C ASN A 70 10.89 12.50 9.84
N LYS A 71 11.82 13.10 9.08
CA LYS A 71 11.88 14.55 8.83
C LYS A 71 11.06 14.94 7.62
N THR A 72 11.18 14.21 6.52
CA THR A 72 10.45 14.50 5.27
C THR A 72 9.11 13.76 5.19
N GLY A 73 8.94 12.68 5.95
CA GLY A 73 7.80 11.78 5.86
C GLY A 73 7.84 10.84 4.65
N THR A 74 8.95 10.85 3.90
CA THR A 74 9.17 10.02 2.72
C THR A 74 9.35 8.57 3.13
N TRP A 75 8.79 7.66 2.35
CA TRP A 75 9.04 6.23 2.47
C TRP A 75 9.95 5.77 1.33
N ASP A 76 10.94 4.96 1.66
CA ASP A 76 11.84 4.36 0.69
C ASP A 76 11.93 2.85 0.88
N SER A 77 12.13 2.14 -0.23
CA SER A 77 12.22 0.70 -0.22
C SER A 77 12.97 0.18 -1.43
N ASP A 78 14.02 -0.59 -1.19
CA ASP A 78 14.62 -1.43 -2.20
C ASP A 78 13.76 -2.66 -2.46
N ALA A 79 13.62 -3.00 -3.74
CA ALA A 79 12.87 -4.18 -4.16
C ALA A 79 13.53 -4.86 -5.36
N ILE A 80 13.17 -6.13 -5.53
CA ILE A 80 13.55 -6.94 -6.67
C ILE A 80 12.28 -7.30 -7.44
N ILE A 81 12.19 -6.83 -8.69
CA ILE A 81 11.08 -7.12 -9.60
C ILE A 81 11.47 -8.29 -10.50
N ASN A 82 10.58 -9.29 -10.61
CA ASN A 82 10.72 -10.50 -11.42
C ASN A 82 12.06 -11.23 -11.20
N ASP A 83 12.58 -11.22 -9.97
CA ASP A 83 13.88 -11.80 -9.60
C ASP A 83 15.07 -11.27 -10.43
N LYS A 84 14.91 -10.10 -11.06
CA LYS A 84 15.83 -9.60 -12.09
C LYS A 84 16.19 -8.13 -11.95
N PHE A 85 15.21 -7.27 -11.69
CA PHE A 85 15.40 -5.82 -11.70
C PHE A 85 15.49 -5.29 -10.29
N HIS A 86 16.64 -4.74 -9.92
CA HIS A 86 16.81 -4.01 -8.68
C HIS A 86 16.27 -2.60 -8.86
N VAL A 87 15.38 -2.21 -7.96
CA VAL A 87 14.76 -0.89 -7.95
C VAL A 87 14.74 -0.33 -6.54
N THR A 88 14.71 1.00 -6.46
CA THR A 88 14.40 1.72 -5.23
C THR A 88 13.13 2.50 -5.45
N PHE A 89 12.09 2.17 -4.70
CA PHE A 89 10.88 2.96 -4.59
C PHE A 89 11.12 4.14 -3.65
N VAL A 90 10.60 5.30 -4.03
CA VAL A 90 10.53 6.47 -3.15
C VAL A 90 9.12 7.03 -3.23
N SER A 91 8.44 7.12 -2.09
CA SER A 91 7.10 7.67 -1.96
C SER A 91 7.13 8.94 -1.10
N TRP A 92 6.72 10.05 -1.70
CA TRP A 92 6.66 11.36 -1.05
C TRP A 92 5.31 11.65 -0.39
N GLY A 93 4.38 10.69 -0.41
CA GLY A 93 3.01 10.85 0.07
C GLY A 93 1.97 10.73 -1.05
N GLU A 94 0.96 11.59 -1.04
CA GLU A 94 -0.21 11.63 -1.93
C GLU A 94 0.11 11.30 -3.40
N ASP A 95 -0.01 10.02 -3.75
CA ASP A 95 0.28 9.36 -5.05
C ASP A 95 1.58 9.73 -5.78
N ASP A 96 2.52 10.35 -5.08
CA ASP A 96 3.85 10.68 -5.60
C ASP A 96 4.83 9.54 -5.28
N ILE A 97 4.82 8.54 -6.15
CA ILE A 97 5.72 7.40 -6.09
C ILE A 97 6.64 7.45 -7.31
N THR A 98 7.93 7.23 -7.07
CA THR A 98 8.94 7.11 -8.11
C THR A 98 9.69 5.79 -7.97
N ILE A 99 10.14 5.26 -9.10
CA ILE A 99 11.02 4.09 -9.15
C ILE A 99 12.34 4.52 -9.77
N ASN A 100 13.42 4.37 -9.00
CA ASN A 100 14.78 4.55 -9.47
C ASN A 100 15.42 3.19 -9.81
N GLY A 101 16.36 3.19 -10.76
CA GLY A 101 17.06 1.98 -11.18
C GLY A 101 16.33 1.23 -12.30
N GLY A 102 16.04 -0.06 -12.07
CA GLY A 102 15.33 -0.88 -13.06
C GLY A 102 16.22 -1.49 -14.13
N LYS A 103 17.54 -1.49 -13.94
CA LYS A 103 18.50 -2.21 -14.79
C LYS A 103 18.77 -3.59 -14.22
N SER A 104 18.69 -4.62 -15.06
CA SER A 104 19.08 -5.99 -14.72
C SER A 104 20.59 -6.21 -14.81
N GLN A 105 21.07 -7.30 -14.23
CA GLN A 105 22.49 -7.68 -14.29
C GLN A 105 23.01 -7.91 -15.72
N ILE A 106 22.14 -8.31 -16.65
CA ILE A 106 22.47 -8.58 -18.05
C ILE A 106 22.25 -7.38 -18.99
N GLY A 107 21.82 -6.24 -18.45
CA GLY A 107 21.71 -4.98 -19.19
C GLY A 107 20.31 -4.63 -19.70
N ASP A 108 19.31 -5.51 -19.52
CA ASP A 108 17.90 -5.17 -19.83
C ASP A 108 17.35 -4.18 -18.81
N TYR A 109 16.31 -3.44 -19.20
CA TYR A 109 15.63 -2.44 -18.35
C TYR A 109 14.16 -2.78 -18.17
N LEU A 110 13.59 -2.30 -17.06
CA LEU A 110 12.14 -2.21 -16.89
C LEU A 110 11.54 -1.36 -18.02
N VAL A 111 10.48 -1.87 -18.63
CA VAL A 111 9.82 -1.21 -19.75
C VAL A 111 8.62 -0.42 -19.21
N PRO A 112 8.61 0.92 -19.33
CA PRO A 112 7.47 1.71 -18.94
C PRO A 112 6.30 1.48 -19.91
N LYS A 113 5.07 1.53 -19.40
CA LYS A 113 3.84 1.50 -20.18
C LYS A 113 3.01 2.76 -19.97
N VAL A 114 1.97 2.91 -20.79
CA VAL A 114 0.93 3.90 -20.53
C VAL A 114 0.25 3.55 -19.20
N ALA A 115 0.26 4.50 -18.27
CA ALA A 115 -0.26 4.30 -16.92
C ALA A 115 -1.70 3.78 -16.95
N THR A 116 -1.95 2.71 -16.20
CA THR A 116 -3.29 2.13 -16.01
C THR A 116 -3.88 2.52 -14.65
N THR A 117 -5.16 2.20 -14.44
CA THR A 117 -5.88 2.52 -13.19
C THR A 117 -6.30 1.26 -12.43
N VAL A 118 -5.47 0.21 -12.46
CA VAL A 118 -5.71 -1.00 -11.68
C VAL A 118 -5.63 -0.64 -10.19
N THR A 119 -6.68 -0.95 -9.44
CA THR A 119 -6.81 -0.61 -8.01
C THR A 119 -6.53 -1.78 -7.09
N GLU A 120 -6.46 -3.01 -7.61
CA GLU A 120 -6.27 -4.22 -6.83
C GLU A 120 -5.21 -5.12 -7.48
N ILE A 121 -4.33 -5.67 -6.66
CA ILE A 121 -3.30 -6.63 -7.09
C ILE A 121 -3.87 -8.03 -6.94
N SER A 122 -4.28 -8.67 -8.04
CA SER A 122 -4.72 -10.07 -8.05
C SER A 122 -3.73 -11.02 -8.71
N ASP A 123 -2.94 -10.52 -9.67
CA ASP A 123 -2.26 -11.37 -10.65
C ASP A 123 -0.73 -11.41 -10.49
N ILE A 124 -0.18 -10.75 -9.47
CA ILE A 124 1.27 -10.74 -9.20
C ILE A 124 1.59 -11.28 -7.80
N GLN A 125 2.77 -11.88 -7.67
CA GLN A 125 3.29 -12.32 -6.38
C GLN A 125 4.00 -11.18 -5.67
N VAL A 126 3.47 -10.74 -4.53
CA VAL A 126 4.11 -9.72 -3.68
C VAL A 126 4.66 -10.37 -2.41
N LYS A 127 5.98 -10.33 -2.23
CA LYS A 127 6.66 -10.69 -0.99
C LYS A 127 6.93 -9.41 -0.20
N TYR A 128 6.14 -9.21 0.84
CA TYR A 128 6.22 -8.07 1.72
C TYR A 128 7.39 -8.18 2.69
N TYR A 129 8.09 -7.07 2.88
CA TYR A 129 9.02 -6.87 3.97
C TYR A 129 8.24 -6.87 5.30
N LYS A 130 8.80 -7.57 6.29
CA LYS A 130 8.36 -7.56 7.69
C LYS A 130 9.59 -7.33 8.52
N GLU A 131 9.60 -6.25 9.30
CA GLU A 131 10.56 -6.15 10.39
C GLU A 131 10.30 -7.29 11.37
N LEU A 132 11.32 -8.12 11.61
CA LEU A 132 11.23 -9.11 12.68
C LEU A 132 11.24 -8.35 14.02
N PRO A 133 10.31 -8.65 14.94
CA PRO A 133 10.28 -8.04 16.27
C PRO A 133 11.49 -8.44 17.12
#